data_AF-S9UFR5-F1
#
_entry.id   AF-S9UFR5-F1
#
_cell.length_a   1.000
_cell.length_b   1.000
_cell.length_c   1.000
_cell.angle_alpha   90.00
_cell.angle_beta   90.00
_cell.angle_gamma   90.00
#
_symmetry.space_group_name_H-M   'P 1'
#
loop_
_entity.id
_entity.type
_entity.pdbx_description
1 polymer ?
#
loop_
_entity_poly.entity_id
_entity_poly.type
_entity_poly.pdbx_seq_one_letter_code
_entity_poly.pdbx_strand_id
1 'polypeptide(L)'
;MVNYLHTLRNLKVLVLKGCPVQTVPNYRVRLLAFVPTLRFLDGKSVKPSEVASAKDGQRENLLTVDEEDEKRQILEKEQLQMDITQKDYIRYNCPNEQRFCEELFKLTPDKYTLYELLRCDALISASKEPLDRFQTEFNEKLTELAERMKTIRLKRDSDDEKYATAKATYTNGNVEESLQLMKQFEAEVNKYVPSGITAPGGTTTSADAKLSLFKKADQLQSNLMELEANQIEVFSGLQNVTVSKWKSDGVDVLIQSSFESLLKTESDFQVAVRQIFDTYYEQRKKRNVEADTYYTSKQEENIRVLLESREEYQKYLGDVFEMRRKRLEDSELFHLAAEEKLLTERSRAMSEEERTRHRSRIIEIDTYIQSIKKRLT
;
A
#
# COMPACT_ATOMS: atom_id res chain seq x y z
N MET A 1 6.61 21.28 33.36
CA MET A 1 7.98 21.30 32.78
C MET A 1 8.76 20.03 33.05
N VAL A 2 8.74 19.45 34.27
CA VAL A 2 9.42 18.17 34.56
C VAL A 2 8.73 16.95 33.91
N ASN A 3 7.40 17.00 33.80
CA ASN A 3 6.54 15.97 33.18
C ASN A 3 6.69 15.82 31.66
N TYR A 4 7.75 16.34 31.04
CA TYR A 4 8.06 16.04 29.63
C TYR A 4 9.27 15.09 29.54
N LEU A 5 10.12 15.08 30.58
CA LEU A 5 11.36 14.31 30.58
C LEU A 5 11.12 12.80 30.68
N HIS A 6 9.92 12.37 31.10
CA HIS A 6 9.54 10.96 31.15
C HIS A 6 9.35 10.36 29.74
N THR A 7 9.04 11.18 28.73
CA THR A 7 8.97 10.77 27.31
C THR A 7 10.33 10.32 26.75
N LEU A 8 11.43 10.75 27.37
CA LEU A 8 12.80 10.45 26.94
C LEU A 8 13.30 9.13 27.56
N ARG A 9 12.83 8.00 27.00
CA ARG A 9 13.12 6.63 27.50
C ARG A 9 14.63 6.31 27.62
N ASN A 10 15.49 6.99 26.86
CA ASN A 10 16.93 6.77 26.83
C ASN A 10 17.76 7.76 27.66
N LEU A 11 17.11 8.65 28.42
CA LEU A 11 17.81 9.68 29.20
C LEU A 11 18.52 9.06 30.42
N LYS A 12 19.86 9.01 30.36
CA LYS A 12 20.71 8.41 31.42
C LYS A 12 21.45 9.44 32.27
N VAL A 13 21.67 10.64 31.75
CA VAL A 13 22.41 11.71 32.40
C VAL A 13 21.62 13.00 32.23
N LEU A 14 21.38 13.71 33.33
CA LEU A 14 20.68 14.99 33.32
C LEU A 14 21.38 15.97 34.27
N VAL A 15 21.64 17.19 33.80
CA VAL A 15 22.22 18.27 34.60
C VAL A 15 21.27 19.46 34.52
N LEU A 16 20.73 19.85 35.67
CA LEU A 16 19.80 20.96 35.86
C LEU A 16 20.37 22.03 36.81
N LYS A 17 21.68 21.94 37.12
CA LYS A 17 22.39 22.91 37.95
C LYS A 17 22.26 24.32 37.35
N GLY A 18 21.69 25.26 38.11
CA GLY A 18 21.46 26.64 37.68
C GLY A 18 20.08 26.89 37.06
N CYS A 19 19.22 25.88 36.95
CA CYS A 19 17.83 26.07 36.52
C CYS A 19 16.91 26.43 37.70
N PRO A 20 15.86 27.26 37.49
CA PRO A 20 14.85 27.57 38.52
C PRO A 20 14.14 26.34 39.09
N VAL A 21 14.20 25.20 38.40
CA VAL A 21 13.66 23.92 38.88
C VAL A 21 14.38 23.41 40.12
N GLN A 22 15.63 23.82 40.35
CA GLN A 22 16.42 23.45 41.52
C GLN A 22 15.87 24.07 42.83
N THR A 23 15.15 25.20 42.74
CA THR A 23 14.55 25.87 43.92
C THR A 23 13.24 25.23 44.36
N VAL A 24 12.75 24.22 43.63
CA VAL A 24 11.52 23.49 43.97
C VAL A 24 11.81 22.52 45.13
N PRO A 25 10.98 22.49 46.19
CA PRO A 25 11.17 21.53 47.28
C PRO A 25 11.07 20.09 46.76
N ASN A 26 11.99 19.23 47.21
CA ASN A 26 12.10 17.84 46.79
C ASN A 26 12.27 17.63 45.27
N TYR A 27 12.89 18.59 44.55
CA TYR A 27 13.09 18.51 43.09
C TYR A 27 13.77 17.20 42.65
N ARG A 28 14.80 16.76 43.39
CA ARG A 28 15.53 15.52 43.13
C ARG A 28 14.61 14.30 43.21
N VAL A 29 13.79 14.23 44.26
CA VAL A 29 12.85 13.11 44.46
C VAL A 29 11.78 13.12 43.37
N ARG A 30 11.22 14.29 43.03
CA ARG A 30 10.24 14.42 41.94
C ARG A 30 10.83 13.99 40.59
N LEU A 31 12.03 14.45 40.22
CA LEU A 31 12.68 14.06 38.96
C LEU A 31 12.99 12.56 38.88
N LEU A 32 13.45 11.97 39.99
CA LEU A 32 13.75 10.53 40.05
C LEU A 32 12.48 9.66 39.99
N ALA A 33 11.35 10.17 40.48
CA ALA A 33 10.06 9.52 40.31
C ALA A 33 9.62 9.48 38.83
N PHE A 34 9.70 10.62 38.13
CA PHE A 34 9.25 10.75 36.74
C PHE A 34 10.23 10.19 35.68
N VAL A 35 11.54 10.13 35.97
CA VAL A 35 12.55 9.64 35.02
C VAL A 35 13.40 8.54 35.66
N PRO A 36 12.88 7.30 35.73
CA PRO A 36 13.53 6.20 36.43
C PRO A 36 14.78 5.66 35.72
N THR A 37 15.01 6.07 34.47
CA THR A 37 16.14 5.63 33.63
C THR A 37 17.44 6.43 33.89
N LEU A 38 17.39 7.49 34.71
CA LEU A 38 18.54 8.31 35.07
C LEU A 38 19.54 7.58 35.95
N ARG A 39 20.82 7.59 35.54
CA ARG A 39 21.96 7.09 36.32
C ARG A 39 22.75 8.21 36.99
N PHE A 40 22.71 9.41 36.42
CA PHE A 40 23.40 10.59 36.94
C PHE A 40 22.50 11.82 36.88
N LEU A 41 22.37 12.51 38.02
CA LEU A 41 21.63 13.76 38.15
C LEU A 41 22.51 14.80 38.86
N ASP A 42 22.75 15.94 38.21
CA ASP A 42 23.56 17.06 38.72
C ASP A 42 24.97 16.65 39.17
N GLY A 43 25.60 15.74 38.42
CA GLY A 43 26.93 15.22 38.73
C GLY A 43 26.96 14.22 39.89
N LYS A 44 25.80 13.83 40.45
CA LYS A 44 25.68 12.79 41.48
C LYS A 44 25.11 11.51 40.88
N SER A 45 25.70 10.37 41.25
CA SER A 45 25.14 9.05 40.92
C SER A 45 23.79 8.84 41.63
N VAL A 46 22.85 8.21 40.94
CA VAL A 46 21.53 7.86 41.45
C VAL A 46 21.53 6.39 41.82
N LYS A 47 21.19 6.07 43.08
CA LYS A 47 21.06 4.69 43.53
C LYS A 47 19.68 4.13 43.21
N PRO A 48 19.55 2.84 42.85
CA PRO A 48 18.25 2.21 42.61
C PRO A 48 17.28 2.30 43.79
N SER A 49 17.79 2.31 45.03
CA SER A 49 16.99 2.47 46.25
C SER A 49 16.36 3.87 46.39
N GLU A 50 17.05 4.91 45.91
CA GLU A 50 16.52 6.28 45.88
C GLU A 50 15.37 6.42 44.87
N VAL A 51 15.47 5.72 43.73
CA VAL A 51 14.43 5.70 42.70
C VAL A 51 13.18 4.98 43.21
N ALA A 52 13.33 3.84 43.90
CA ALA A 52 12.20 3.11 44.48
C ALA A 52 11.45 3.97 45.53
N SER A 53 12.18 4.59 46.46
CA SER A 53 11.58 5.47 47.47
C SER A 53 10.92 6.72 46.87
N ALA A 54 11.48 7.27 45.80
CA ALA A 54 10.90 8.40 45.08
C ALA A 54 9.59 8.03 44.36
N LYS A 55 9.52 6.82 43.78
CA LYS A 55 8.29 6.30 43.16
C LYS A 55 7.17 6.09 44.17
N ASP A 56 7.48 5.51 45.33
CA ASP A 56 6.49 5.28 46.38
C ASP A 56 5.94 6.61 46.93
N GLY A 57 6.81 7.62 47.11
CA GLY A 57 6.43 8.93 47.63
C GLY A 57 5.73 9.86 46.62
N GLN A 58 5.65 9.51 45.34
CA GLN A 58 5.00 10.30 44.28
C GLN A 58 3.99 9.47 43.46
N ARG A 59 3.55 8.33 44.00
CA ARG A 59 2.68 7.36 43.31
C ARG A 59 1.40 7.97 42.74
N GLU A 60 0.76 8.89 43.45
CA GLU A 60 -0.45 9.59 42.99
C GLU A 60 -0.20 10.51 41.78
N ASN A 61 0.97 11.14 41.70
CA ASN A 61 1.34 12.00 40.57
C ASN A 61 1.88 11.22 39.36
N LEU A 62 2.31 9.98 39.58
CA LEU A 62 2.76 9.05 38.53
C LEU A 62 1.57 8.42 37.80
N LEU A 63 0.48 8.09 38.51
CA LEU A 63 -0.75 7.53 37.93
C LEU A 63 -1.27 8.34 36.73
N THR A 64 -1.36 9.68 36.85
CA THR A 64 -1.84 10.53 35.77
C THR A 64 -0.89 10.57 34.56
N VAL A 65 0.41 10.44 34.79
CA VAL A 65 1.42 10.43 33.73
C VAL A 65 1.47 9.07 33.03
N ASP A 66 1.32 7.99 33.80
CA ASP A 66 1.24 6.63 33.28
C ASP A 66 -0.02 6.44 32.42
N GLU A 67 -1.18 6.97 32.84
CA GLU A 67 -2.42 6.95 32.03
C GLU A 67 -2.29 7.77 30.73
N GLU A 68 -1.64 8.94 30.76
CA GLU A 68 -1.39 9.75 29.56
C GLU A 68 -0.40 9.07 28.60
N ASP A 69 0.60 8.37 29.14
CA ASP A 69 1.58 7.62 28.35
C ASP A 69 1.03 6.33 27.77
N GLU A 70 0.15 5.64 28.49
CA GLU A 70 -0.62 4.51 27.98
C GLU A 70 -1.54 4.96 26.84
N LYS A 71 -2.30 6.05 27.02
CA LYS A 71 -3.13 6.64 25.96
C LYS A 71 -2.32 7.02 24.73
N ARG A 72 -1.15 7.65 24.91
CA ARG A 72 -0.25 7.98 23.78
C ARG A 72 0.29 6.74 23.08
N GLN A 73 0.68 5.72 23.82
CA GLN A 73 1.16 4.47 23.22
C GLN A 73 0.06 3.71 22.48
N ILE A 74 -1.17 3.76 22.99
CA ILE A 74 -2.35 3.20 22.31
C ILE A 74 -2.59 3.98 21.02
N LEU A 75 -2.63 5.32 21.07
CA LEU A 75 -2.80 6.16 19.88
C LEU A 75 -1.69 5.97 18.84
N GLU A 76 -0.43 5.87 19.25
CA GLU A 76 0.69 5.60 18.34
C GLU A 76 0.57 4.21 17.69
N LYS A 77 0.17 3.20 18.45
CA LYS A 77 -0.09 1.85 17.91
C LYS A 77 -1.28 1.85 16.95
N GLU A 78 -2.34 2.56 17.28
CA GLU A 78 -3.52 2.72 16.43
C GLU A 78 -3.17 3.43 15.12
N GLN A 79 -2.40 4.52 15.18
CA GLN A 79 -1.91 5.22 13.99
C GLN A 79 -1.02 4.33 13.13
N LEU A 80 -0.08 3.62 13.73
CA LEU A 80 0.77 2.69 12.99
C LEU A 80 -0.06 1.57 12.35
N GLN A 81 -1.05 1.05 13.07
CA GLN A 81 -1.96 0.03 12.55
C GLN A 81 -2.79 0.58 11.39
N MET A 82 -3.29 1.81 11.49
CA MET A 82 -4.01 2.49 10.41
C MET A 82 -3.13 2.71 9.19
N ASP A 83 -1.87 3.09 9.38
CA ASP A 83 -0.90 3.27 8.28
C ASP A 83 -0.59 1.95 7.58
N ILE A 84 -0.43 0.86 8.33
CA ILE A 84 -0.24 -0.49 7.79
C ILE A 84 -1.48 -0.89 6.97
N THR A 85 -2.66 -0.77 7.58
CA THR A 85 -3.94 -1.08 6.95
C THR A 85 -4.16 -0.23 5.68
N GLN A 86 -3.81 1.05 5.68
CA GLN A 86 -3.91 1.91 4.50
C GLN A 86 -2.95 1.47 3.38
N LYS A 87 -1.71 1.10 3.72
CA LYS A 87 -0.75 0.57 2.75
C LYS A 87 -1.23 -0.76 2.15
N ASP A 88 -1.86 -1.60 2.95
CA ASP A 88 -2.44 -2.86 2.50
C ASP A 88 -3.58 -2.61 1.51
N TYR A 89 -4.51 -1.69 1.80
CA TYR A 89 -5.58 -1.34 0.85
C TYR A 89 -5.06 -0.77 -0.47
N ILE A 90 -4.03 0.08 -0.42
CA ILE A 90 -3.39 0.61 -1.63
C ILE A 90 -2.76 -0.54 -2.43
N ARG A 91 -2.07 -1.47 -1.77
CA ARG A 91 -1.45 -2.63 -2.43
C ARG A 91 -2.50 -3.56 -3.06
N TYR A 92 -3.59 -3.82 -2.34
CA TYR A 92 -4.64 -4.73 -2.77
C TYR A 92 -5.62 -4.08 -3.75
N ASN A 93 -5.63 -2.75 -3.86
CA ASN A 93 -6.54 -1.98 -4.71
C ASN A 93 -8.02 -2.31 -4.42
N CYS A 94 -8.41 -2.24 -3.14
CA CYS A 94 -9.78 -2.42 -2.71
C CYS A 94 -10.27 -1.23 -1.86
N PRO A 95 -11.59 -0.95 -1.84
CA PRO A 95 -12.15 0.04 -0.93
C PRO A 95 -11.91 -0.40 0.52
N ASN A 96 -11.71 0.56 1.42
CA ASN A 96 -11.60 0.28 2.84
C ASN A 96 -12.98 -0.12 3.39
N GLU A 97 -13.16 -1.39 3.73
CA GLU A 97 -14.43 -1.95 4.21
C GLU A 97 -14.95 -1.26 5.48
N GLN A 98 -14.06 -0.72 6.31
CA GLN A 98 -14.44 -0.05 7.56
C GLN A 98 -14.90 1.39 7.34
N ARG A 99 -14.47 2.03 6.24
CA ARG A 99 -14.72 3.46 6.00
C ARG A 99 -15.71 3.74 4.89
N PHE A 100 -15.77 2.89 3.88
CA PHE A 100 -16.52 3.20 2.66
C PHE A 100 -18.03 3.34 2.92
N CYS A 101 -18.60 2.46 3.75
CA CYS A 101 -19.99 2.56 4.17
C CYS A 101 -20.26 3.88 4.94
N GLU A 102 -19.36 4.26 5.85
CA GLU A 102 -19.48 5.53 6.58
C GLU A 102 -19.36 6.75 5.66
N GLU A 103 -18.47 6.71 4.67
CA GLU A 103 -18.31 7.78 3.68
C GLU A 103 -19.62 8.02 2.92
N LEU A 104 -20.31 6.95 2.51
CA LEU A 104 -21.61 7.05 1.84
C LEU A 104 -22.67 7.70 2.75
N PHE A 105 -22.62 7.45 4.07
CA PHE A 105 -23.55 8.05 5.03
C PHE A 105 -23.22 9.50 5.39
N LYS A 106 -21.97 9.95 5.16
CA LYS A 106 -21.54 11.35 5.35
C LYS A 106 -21.88 12.25 4.15
N LEU A 107 -22.34 11.68 3.03
CA LEU A 107 -22.79 12.46 1.87
C LEU A 107 -24.03 13.28 2.22
N THR A 108 -23.97 14.58 1.93
CA THR A 108 -25.02 15.57 2.24
C THR A 108 -25.39 16.35 0.99
N PRO A 109 -26.63 16.22 0.47
CA PRO A 109 -27.09 17.06 -0.64
C PRO A 109 -27.52 18.45 -0.14
N ASP A 110 -27.84 18.57 1.16
CA ASP A 110 -28.29 19.80 1.81
C ASP A 110 -27.85 19.82 3.29
N LYS A 111 -28.71 20.25 4.21
CA LYS A 111 -28.38 20.54 5.63
C LYS A 111 -28.20 19.32 6.54
N TYR A 112 -28.62 18.14 6.10
CA TYR A 112 -28.63 16.91 6.91
C TYR A 112 -28.09 15.74 6.11
N THR A 113 -27.47 14.79 6.81
CA THR A 113 -27.10 13.47 6.27
C THR A 113 -28.29 12.52 6.28
N LEU A 114 -28.27 11.51 5.42
CA LEU A 114 -29.25 10.41 5.49
C LEU A 114 -29.20 9.70 6.85
N TYR A 115 -28.00 9.58 7.43
CA TYR A 115 -27.80 8.93 8.72
C TYR A 115 -28.49 9.67 9.87
N GLU A 116 -28.34 11.00 9.94
CA GLU A 116 -29.04 11.84 10.93
C GLU A 116 -30.55 11.75 10.75
N LEU A 117 -31.02 11.74 9.50
CA LEU A 117 -32.45 11.64 9.18
C LEU A 117 -33.04 10.30 9.61
N LEU A 118 -32.34 9.20 9.35
CA LEU A 118 -32.79 7.87 9.76
C LEU A 118 -32.72 7.68 11.28
N ARG A 119 -31.82 8.36 11.98
CA ARG A 119 -31.68 8.27 13.43
C ARG A 119 -32.49 9.29 14.23
N CYS A 120 -33.31 10.11 13.58
CA CYS A 120 -34.21 10.99 14.30
C CYS A 120 -35.27 10.18 15.06
N ASP A 121 -35.74 10.70 16.20
CA ASP A 121 -36.72 10.02 17.07
C ASP A 121 -37.99 9.57 16.32
N ALA A 122 -38.36 10.29 15.26
CA ALA A 122 -39.55 9.99 14.47
C ALA A 122 -39.41 8.72 13.62
N LEU A 123 -38.19 8.38 13.21
CA LEU A 123 -37.92 7.30 12.24
C LEU A 123 -37.05 6.18 12.81
N ILE A 124 -36.33 6.41 13.91
CA ILE A 124 -35.32 5.48 14.46
C ILE A 124 -35.87 4.06 14.71
N SER A 125 -37.13 3.95 15.14
CA SER A 125 -37.76 2.65 15.40
C SER A 125 -38.03 1.84 14.13
N ALA A 126 -38.32 2.52 13.01
CA ALA A 126 -38.59 1.90 11.72
C ALA A 126 -37.31 1.75 10.85
N SER A 127 -36.30 2.59 11.09
CA SER A 127 -35.08 2.63 10.28
C SER A 127 -33.94 1.76 10.82
N LYS A 128 -33.94 1.41 12.11
CA LYS A 128 -32.83 0.69 12.75
C LYS A 128 -32.52 -0.63 12.06
N GLU A 129 -33.52 -1.49 11.86
CA GLU A 129 -33.32 -2.80 11.24
C GLU A 129 -32.86 -2.69 9.78
N PRO A 130 -33.49 -1.89 8.90
CA PRO A 130 -32.98 -1.67 7.54
C PRO A 130 -31.57 -1.08 7.49
N LEU A 131 -31.22 -0.18 8.42
CA LEU A 131 -29.88 0.41 8.51
C LEU A 131 -28.83 -0.63 8.92
N ASP A 132 -29.10 -1.40 9.98
CA ASP A 132 -28.18 -2.43 10.49
C ASP A 132 -27.98 -3.54 9.44
N ARG A 133 -29.06 -3.96 8.78
CA ARG A 133 -29.02 -4.95 7.68
C ARG A 133 -28.19 -4.43 6.51
N PHE A 134 -28.44 -3.22 6.05
CA PHE A 134 -27.67 -2.62 4.95
C PHE A 134 -26.18 -2.53 5.30
N GLN A 135 -25.84 -2.02 6.48
CA GLN A 135 -24.45 -1.88 6.92
C GLN A 135 -23.74 -3.24 6.96
N THR A 136 -24.41 -4.27 7.49
CA THR A 136 -23.86 -5.62 7.58
C THR A 136 -23.62 -6.20 6.18
N GLU A 137 -24.66 -6.23 5.34
CA GLU A 137 -24.58 -6.82 3.99
C GLU A 137 -23.56 -6.08 3.12
N PHE A 138 -23.55 -4.74 3.18
CA PHE A 138 -22.62 -3.92 2.41
C PHE A 138 -21.17 -4.14 2.83
N ASN A 139 -20.89 -4.20 4.14
CA ASN A 139 -19.55 -4.46 4.67
C ASN A 139 -19.08 -5.90 4.38
N GLU A 140 -19.98 -6.88 4.43
CA GLU A 140 -19.69 -8.26 4.04
C GLU A 140 -19.25 -8.34 2.57
N LYS A 141 -19.94 -7.63 1.66
CA LYS A 141 -19.56 -7.56 0.24
C LYS A 141 -18.21 -6.91 0.00
N LEU A 142 -17.90 -5.83 0.73
CA LEU A 142 -16.58 -5.20 0.66
C LEU A 142 -15.48 -6.12 1.18
N THR A 143 -15.74 -6.83 2.28
CA THR A 143 -14.80 -7.80 2.86
C THR A 143 -14.53 -8.94 1.88
N GLU A 144 -15.57 -9.48 1.24
CA GLU A 144 -15.45 -10.51 0.21
C GLU A 144 -14.58 -10.03 -0.97
N LEU A 145 -14.81 -8.80 -1.45
CA LEU A 145 -13.98 -8.19 -2.50
C LEU A 145 -12.51 -8.07 -2.04
N ALA A 146 -12.27 -7.55 -0.83
CA ALA A 146 -10.93 -7.36 -0.29
C ALA A 146 -10.16 -8.68 -0.15
N GLU A 147 -10.80 -9.74 0.34
CA GLU A 147 -10.19 -11.07 0.48
C GLU A 147 -9.84 -11.69 -0.88
N ARG A 148 -10.74 -11.58 -1.86
CA ARG A 148 -10.49 -12.07 -3.22
C ARG A 148 -9.35 -11.30 -3.89
N MET A 149 -9.33 -9.97 -3.77
CA MET A 149 -8.25 -9.12 -4.28
C MET A 149 -6.91 -9.48 -3.63
N LYS A 150 -6.88 -9.69 -2.31
CA LYS A 150 -5.69 -10.14 -1.58
C LYS A 150 -5.18 -11.48 -2.09
N THR A 151 -6.07 -12.43 -2.32
CA THR A 151 -5.72 -13.76 -2.85
C THR A 151 -5.09 -13.66 -4.24
N ILE A 152 -5.67 -12.85 -5.13
CA ILE A 152 -5.13 -12.60 -6.48
C ILE A 152 -3.74 -11.96 -6.37
N ARG A 153 -3.56 -10.97 -5.50
CA ARG A 153 -2.26 -10.30 -5.33
C ARG A 153 -1.18 -11.24 -4.82
N LEU A 154 -1.48 -12.09 -3.85
CA LEU A 154 -0.54 -13.11 -3.38
C LEU A 154 -0.16 -14.10 -4.49
N LYS A 155 -1.13 -14.53 -5.30
CA LYS A 155 -0.87 -15.38 -6.46
C LYS A 155 0.07 -14.70 -7.47
N ARG A 156 -0.17 -13.42 -7.76
CA ARG A 156 0.66 -12.64 -8.67
C ARG A 156 2.07 -12.39 -8.15
N ASP A 157 2.23 -12.12 -6.86
CA ASP A 157 3.54 -12.01 -6.23
C ASP A 157 4.33 -13.33 -6.36
N SER A 158 3.66 -14.48 -6.18
CA SER A 158 4.26 -15.80 -6.45
C SER A 158 4.64 -15.97 -7.94
N ASP A 159 3.83 -15.44 -8.86
CA ASP A 159 4.13 -15.53 -10.30
C ASP A 159 5.28 -14.58 -10.71
N ASP A 160 5.41 -13.43 -10.05
CA ASP A 160 6.57 -12.52 -10.17
C ASP A 160 7.85 -13.23 -9.70
N GLU A 161 7.81 -13.93 -8.58
CA GLU A 161 8.95 -14.71 -8.07
C GLU A 161 9.37 -15.83 -9.03
N LYS A 162 8.39 -16.55 -9.60
CA LYS A 162 8.65 -17.57 -10.63
C LYS A 162 9.25 -16.96 -11.89
N TYR A 163 8.73 -15.81 -12.32
CA TYR A 163 9.27 -15.06 -13.46
C TYR A 163 10.74 -14.67 -13.21
N ALA A 164 11.03 -14.07 -12.06
CA ALA A 164 12.39 -13.67 -11.69
C ALA A 164 13.34 -14.87 -11.64
N THR A 165 12.90 -16.00 -11.07
CA THR A 165 13.68 -17.23 -10.99
C THR A 165 13.97 -17.82 -12.37
N ALA A 166 12.96 -17.88 -13.25
CA ALA A 166 13.13 -18.36 -14.62
C ALA A 166 14.08 -17.44 -15.42
N LYS A 167 13.92 -16.12 -15.29
CA LYS A 167 14.78 -15.11 -15.92
C LYS A 167 16.24 -15.27 -15.47
N ALA A 168 16.47 -15.41 -14.16
CA ALA A 168 17.81 -15.61 -13.60
C ALA A 168 18.45 -16.92 -14.08
N THR A 169 17.68 -18.01 -14.08
CA THR A 169 18.16 -19.33 -14.53
C THR A 169 18.62 -19.29 -15.99
N TYR A 170 17.79 -18.72 -16.87
CA TYR A 170 18.11 -18.60 -18.29
C TYR A 170 19.27 -17.63 -18.54
N THR A 171 19.33 -16.51 -17.81
CA THR A 171 20.45 -15.56 -17.89
C THR A 171 21.77 -16.24 -17.54
N ASN A 172 21.80 -17.00 -16.44
CA ASN A 172 23.00 -17.70 -16.01
C ASN A 172 23.44 -18.76 -17.04
N GLY A 173 22.49 -19.49 -17.62
CA GLY A 173 22.77 -20.45 -18.70
C GLY A 173 23.38 -19.76 -19.92
N ASN A 174 22.81 -18.64 -20.38
CA ASN A 174 23.35 -17.92 -21.53
C ASN A 174 24.73 -17.30 -21.24
N VAL A 175 24.95 -16.79 -20.02
CA VAL A 175 26.26 -16.28 -19.60
C VAL A 175 27.30 -17.39 -19.62
N GLU A 176 26.97 -18.58 -19.13
CA GLU A 176 27.87 -19.74 -19.15
C GLU A 176 28.22 -20.16 -20.58
N GLU A 177 27.23 -20.28 -21.47
CA GLU A 177 27.43 -20.64 -22.87
C GLU A 177 28.27 -19.59 -23.61
N SER A 178 27.96 -18.31 -23.42
CA SER A 178 28.75 -17.19 -23.95
C SER A 178 30.22 -17.27 -23.50
N LEU A 179 30.46 -17.51 -22.20
CA LEU A 179 31.81 -17.62 -21.65
C LEU A 179 32.57 -18.83 -22.19
N GLN A 180 31.88 -19.96 -22.42
CA GLN A 180 32.50 -21.14 -23.03
C GLN A 180 32.95 -20.84 -24.47
N LEU A 181 32.09 -20.21 -25.28
CA LEU A 181 32.45 -19.79 -26.64
C LEU A 181 33.65 -18.83 -26.65
N MET A 182 33.65 -17.84 -25.75
CA MET A 182 34.76 -16.89 -25.60
C MET A 182 36.06 -17.60 -25.21
N LYS A 183 36.03 -18.51 -24.22
CA LYS A 183 37.21 -19.27 -23.78
C LYS A 183 37.77 -20.19 -24.86
N GLN A 184 36.90 -20.86 -25.63
CA GLN A 184 37.31 -21.71 -26.74
C GLN A 184 38.05 -20.88 -27.79
N PHE A 185 37.51 -19.72 -28.14
CA PHE A 185 38.15 -18.80 -29.07
C PHE A 185 39.46 -18.23 -28.53
N GLU A 186 39.52 -17.79 -27.26
CA GLU A 186 40.75 -17.29 -26.63
C GLU A 186 41.85 -18.35 -26.58
N ALA A 187 41.50 -19.62 -26.33
CA ALA A 187 42.44 -20.73 -26.37
C ALA A 187 43.02 -20.92 -27.79
N GLU A 188 42.22 -20.70 -28.84
CA GLU A 188 42.72 -20.70 -30.22
C GLU A 188 43.62 -19.50 -30.51
N VAL A 189 43.25 -18.30 -30.06
CA VAL A 189 44.08 -17.09 -30.23
C VAL A 189 45.44 -17.25 -29.54
N ASN A 190 45.46 -17.75 -28.30
CA ASN A 190 46.70 -17.93 -27.53
C ASN A 190 47.66 -18.97 -28.14
N LYS A 191 47.19 -19.88 -29.02
CA LYS A 191 48.08 -20.77 -29.78
C LYS A 191 48.93 -20.01 -30.81
N TYR A 192 48.40 -18.92 -31.35
CA TYR A 192 49.05 -18.15 -32.42
C TYR A 192 49.67 -16.83 -31.93
N VAL A 193 49.14 -16.29 -30.82
CA VAL A 193 49.59 -15.07 -30.17
C VAL A 193 49.65 -15.33 -28.66
N PRO A 194 50.73 -15.97 -28.15
CA PRO A 194 50.86 -16.24 -26.72
C PRO A 194 50.95 -14.93 -25.94
N SER A 195 50.18 -14.84 -24.86
CA SER A 195 50.16 -13.68 -23.97
C SER A 195 51.41 -13.70 -23.07
N GLY A 196 52.51 -13.06 -23.50
CA GLY A 196 53.75 -12.95 -22.71
C GLY A 196 54.98 -12.57 -23.54
N ILE A 197 55.99 -11.98 -22.89
CA ILE A 197 57.28 -11.59 -23.47
C ILE A 197 57.86 -12.79 -24.23
N THR A 198 57.86 -12.71 -25.56
CA THR A 198 58.39 -13.75 -26.43
C THR A 198 59.90 -13.89 -26.20
N ALA A 199 60.34 -15.14 -25.99
CA ALA A 199 61.74 -15.50 -26.14
C ALA A 199 62.24 -15.06 -27.54
N PRO A 200 63.53 -14.69 -27.68
CA PRO A 200 64.08 -14.16 -28.93
C PRO A 200 64.10 -15.26 -30.01
N GLY A 201 63.01 -15.34 -30.76
CA GLY A 201 62.74 -16.34 -31.78
C GLY A 201 61.30 -16.23 -32.26
N GLY A 202 60.89 -15.03 -32.69
CA GLY A 202 59.54 -14.74 -33.11
C GLY A 202 59.17 -15.52 -34.37
N THR A 203 58.30 -16.52 -34.23
CA THR A 203 57.55 -17.08 -35.34
C THR A 203 56.57 -16.01 -35.82
N THR A 204 56.87 -15.36 -36.93
CA THR A 204 55.92 -14.51 -37.67
C THR A 204 54.66 -15.33 -37.95
N THR A 205 53.56 -14.99 -37.30
CA THR A 205 52.25 -15.57 -37.57
C THR A 205 51.92 -15.35 -39.05
N SER A 206 51.71 -16.43 -39.81
CA SER A 206 51.38 -16.35 -41.25
C SER A 206 50.17 -15.44 -41.47
N ALA A 207 50.20 -14.64 -42.56
CA ALA A 207 49.07 -13.79 -42.95
C ALA A 207 47.76 -14.59 -43.09
N ASP A 208 47.84 -15.85 -43.53
CA ASP A 208 46.70 -16.76 -43.63
C ASP A 208 46.13 -17.15 -42.26
N ALA A 209 47.01 -17.33 -41.25
CA ALA A 209 46.59 -17.63 -39.89
C ALA A 209 45.89 -16.43 -39.25
N LYS A 210 46.39 -15.20 -39.46
CA LYS A 210 45.71 -13.96 -39.03
C LYS A 210 44.34 -13.80 -39.70
N LEU A 211 44.25 -13.99 -41.02
CA LEU A 211 42.98 -13.92 -41.75
C LEU A 211 41.95 -14.94 -41.24
N SER A 212 42.41 -16.15 -40.88
CA SER A 212 41.55 -17.19 -40.29
C SER A 212 41.02 -16.79 -38.91
N LEU A 213 41.84 -16.13 -38.08
CA LEU A 213 41.43 -15.64 -36.75
C LEU A 213 40.45 -14.47 -36.84
N PHE A 214 40.59 -13.58 -37.82
CA PHE A 214 39.60 -12.54 -38.08
C PHE A 214 38.24 -13.12 -38.46
N LYS A 215 38.21 -14.10 -39.38
CA LYS A 215 36.95 -14.79 -39.75
C LYS A 215 36.31 -15.50 -38.56
N LYS A 216 37.12 -16.14 -37.71
CA LYS A 216 36.62 -16.77 -36.48
C LYS A 216 36.13 -15.76 -35.44
N ALA A 217 36.73 -14.57 -35.36
CA ALA A 217 36.24 -13.50 -34.50
C ALA A 217 34.87 -12.98 -34.99
N ASP A 218 34.67 -12.84 -36.31
CA ASP A 218 33.38 -12.50 -36.89
C ASP A 218 32.33 -13.59 -36.62
N GLN A 219 32.73 -14.86 -36.68
CA GLN A 219 31.86 -15.98 -36.36
C GLN A 219 31.50 -16.02 -34.86
N LEU A 220 32.45 -15.74 -33.97
CA LEU A 220 32.18 -15.60 -32.54
C LEU A 220 31.19 -14.46 -32.27
N GLN A 221 31.36 -13.32 -32.95
CA GLN A 221 30.41 -12.20 -32.86
C GLN A 221 29.01 -12.64 -33.27
N SER A 222 28.88 -13.35 -34.40
CA SER A 222 27.59 -13.87 -34.88
C SER A 222 26.94 -14.81 -33.86
N ASN A 223 27.70 -15.75 -33.31
CA ASN A 223 27.17 -16.71 -32.34
C ASN A 223 26.72 -16.03 -31.04
N LEU A 224 27.49 -15.06 -30.53
CA LEU A 224 27.11 -14.32 -29.32
C LEU A 224 25.86 -13.44 -29.54
N MET A 225 25.72 -12.87 -30.74
CA MET A 225 24.53 -12.10 -31.12
C MET A 225 23.31 -13.01 -31.30
N GLU A 226 23.48 -14.23 -31.81
CA GLU A 226 22.41 -15.23 -31.91
C GLU A 226 21.93 -15.71 -30.54
N LEU A 227 22.86 -16.00 -29.61
CA LEU A 227 22.52 -16.31 -28.23
C LEU A 227 21.74 -15.18 -27.54
N GLU A 228 22.16 -13.94 -27.78
CA GLU A 228 21.46 -12.76 -27.28
C GLU A 228 20.06 -12.60 -27.90
N ALA A 229 19.91 -12.85 -29.20
CA ALA A 229 18.61 -12.82 -29.88
C ALA A 229 17.66 -13.90 -29.33
N ASN A 230 18.17 -15.12 -29.13
CA ASN A 230 17.41 -16.23 -28.52
C ASN A 230 16.95 -15.87 -27.10
N GLN A 231 17.79 -15.20 -26.32
CA GLN A 231 17.42 -14.75 -24.97
C GLN A 231 16.26 -13.75 -24.98
N ILE A 232 16.26 -12.79 -25.90
CA ILE A 232 15.17 -11.82 -26.04
C ILE A 232 13.87 -12.54 -26.41
N GLU A 233 13.91 -13.50 -27.32
CA GLU A 233 12.73 -14.26 -27.74
C GLU A 233 12.15 -15.04 -26.56
N VAL A 234 12.99 -15.76 -25.81
CA VAL A 234 12.56 -16.51 -24.62
C VAL A 234 11.99 -15.56 -23.56
N PHE A 235 12.61 -14.41 -23.33
CA PHE A 235 12.12 -13.43 -22.35
C PHE A 235 10.83 -12.75 -22.76
N SER A 236 10.67 -12.44 -24.05
CA SER A 236 9.41 -11.95 -24.61
C SER A 236 8.30 -12.99 -24.43
N GLY A 237 8.58 -14.27 -24.73
CA GLY A 237 7.66 -15.37 -24.50
C GLY A 237 7.27 -15.49 -23.02
N LEU A 238 8.26 -15.49 -22.12
CA LEU A 238 8.05 -15.55 -20.68
C LEU A 238 7.21 -14.38 -20.16
N GLN A 239 7.51 -13.16 -20.59
CA GLN A 239 6.76 -11.96 -20.24
C GLN A 239 5.30 -12.06 -20.73
N ASN A 240 5.08 -12.48 -21.97
CA ASN A 240 3.74 -12.62 -22.53
C ASN A 240 2.91 -13.66 -21.76
N VAL A 241 3.52 -14.79 -21.38
CA VAL A 241 2.87 -15.81 -20.54
C VAL A 241 2.50 -15.23 -19.17
N THR A 242 3.41 -14.54 -18.49
CA THR A 242 3.16 -13.96 -17.17
C THR A 242 2.09 -12.88 -17.20
N VAL A 243 2.16 -11.95 -18.15
CA VAL A 243 1.14 -10.88 -18.32
C VAL A 243 -0.22 -11.49 -18.68
N SER A 244 -0.26 -12.54 -19.51
CA SER A 244 -1.51 -13.22 -19.85
C SER A 244 -2.14 -13.91 -18.63
N LYS A 245 -1.32 -14.49 -17.73
CA LYS A 245 -1.82 -15.03 -16.46
C LYS A 245 -2.45 -13.94 -15.59
N TRP A 246 -1.79 -12.80 -15.44
CA TRP A 246 -2.34 -11.69 -14.66
C TRP A 246 -3.67 -11.17 -15.23
N LYS A 247 -3.78 -11.08 -16.56
CA LYS A 247 -5.03 -10.71 -17.24
C LYS A 247 -6.11 -11.77 -17.05
N SER A 248 -5.75 -13.06 -17.06
CA SER A 248 -6.70 -14.17 -16.87
C SER A 248 -7.29 -14.26 -15.46
N ASP A 249 -6.71 -13.58 -14.47
CA ASP A 249 -7.27 -13.52 -13.12
C ASP A 249 -8.60 -12.76 -13.07
N GLY A 250 -8.99 -12.03 -14.14
CA GLY A 250 -10.32 -11.43 -14.28
C GLY A 250 -10.65 -10.40 -13.21
N VAL A 251 -9.66 -9.60 -12.77
CA VAL A 251 -9.82 -8.61 -11.71
C VAL A 251 -10.85 -7.54 -12.09
N ASP A 252 -10.89 -7.15 -13.36
CA ASP A 252 -11.90 -6.25 -13.91
C ASP A 252 -13.32 -6.80 -13.71
N VAL A 253 -13.55 -8.06 -14.08
CA VAL A 253 -14.84 -8.75 -13.89
C VAL A 253 -15.17 -8.89 -12.40
N LEU A 254 -14.18 -9.18 -11.56
CA LEU A 254 -14.37 -9.27 -10.11
C LEU A 254 -14.81 -7.92 -9.51
N ILE A 255 -14.13 -6.82 -9.89
CA ILE A 255 -14.47 -5.48 -9.42
C ILE A 255 -15.88 -5.11 -9.89
N GLN A 256 -16.17 -5.25 -11.19
CA GLN A 256 -17.47 -4.93 -11.77
C GLN A 256 -18.60 -5.70 -11.10
N SER A 257 -18.49 -7.03 -10.99
CA SER A 257 -19.52 -7.86 -10.34
C SER A 257 -19.71 -7.53 -8.85
N SER A 258 -18.64 -7.13 -8.16
CA SER A 258 -18.74 -6.72 -6.75
C SER A 258 -19.44 -5.37 -6.61
N PHE A 259 -19.10 -4.38 -7.45
CA PHE A 259 -19.76 -3.07 -7.45
C PHE A 259 -21.21 -3.14 -7.92
N GLU A 260 -21.53 -4.02 -8.87
CA GLU A 260 -22.91 -4.33 -9.25
C GLU A 260 -23.70 -4.89 -8.05
N SER A 261 -23.10 -5.79 -7.26
CA SER A 261 -23.72 -6.28 -6.02
C SER A 261 -23.92 -5.18 -4.99
N LEU A 262 -22.95 -4.26 -4.82
CA LEU A 262 -23.07 -3.12 -3.91
C LEU A 262 -24.18 -2.15 -4.34
N LEU A 263 -24.27 -1.87 -5.65
CA LEU A 263 -25.34 -1.05 -6.24
C LEU A 263 -26.71 -1.68 -6.03
N LYS A 264 -26.81 -3.02 -6.11
CA LYS A 264 -28.04 -3.75 -5.81
C LYS A 264 -28.43 -3.59 -4.33
N THR A 265 -27.50 -3.82 -3.40
CA THR A 265 -27.74 -3.61 -1.95
C THR A 265 -28.14 -2.17 -1.65
N GLU A 266 -27.55 -1.19 -2.34
CA GLU A 266 -27.92 0.23 -2.25
C GLU A 266 -29.33 0.52 -2.79
N SER A 267 -29.72 -0.09 -3.92
CA SER A 267 -31.06 0.02 -4.48
C SER A 267 -32.12 -0.59 -3.56
N ASP A 268 -31.85 -1.76 -2.98
CA ASP A 268 -32.75 -2.41 -2.02
C ASP A 268 -32.92 -1.55 -0.76
N PHE A 269 -31.83 -0.94 -0.28
CA PHE A 269 -31.86 0.02 0.82
C PHE A 269 -32.65 1.29 0.48
N GLN A 270 -32.48 1.83 -0.73
CA GLN A 270 -33.27 2.97 -1.21
C GLN A 270 -34.78 2.68 -1.17
N VAL A 271 -35.19 1.49 -1.61
CA VAL A 271 -36.60 1.07 -1.56
C VAL A 271 -37.08 0.99 -0.11
N ALA A 272 -36.32 0.36 0.78
CA ALA A 272 -36.68 0.26 2.20
C ALA A 272 -36.80 1.63 2.87
N VAL A 273 -35.86 2.54 2.62
CA VAL A 273 -35.89 3.91 3.14
C VAL A 273 -37.11 4.66 2.61
N ARG A 274 -37.42 4.58 1.30
CA ARG A 274 -38.62 5.21 0.75
C ARG A 274 -39.90 4.69 1.40
N GLN A 275 -40.00 3.38 1.65
CA GLN A 275 -41.15 2.78 2.32
C GLN A 275 -41.31 3.28 3.76
N ILE A 276 -40.21 3.47 4.50
CA ILE A 276 -40.24 4.06 5.85
C ILE A 276 -40.85 5.47 5.79
N PHE A 277 -40.39 6.31 4.86
CA PHE A 277 -40.84 7.69 4.73
C PHE A 277 -42.30 7.78 4.29
N ASP A 278 -42.68 7.00 3.28
CA ASP A 278 -44.08 6.95 2.81
C ASP A 278 -45.02 6.44 3.91
N THR A 279 -44.60 5.43 4.70
CA THR A 279 -45.39 4.91 5.82
C THR A 279 -45.55 5.95 6.93
N TYR A 280 -44.46 6.64 7.28
CA TYR A 280 -44.48 7.70 8.28
C TYR A 280 -45.41 8.86 7.86
N TYR A 281 -45.29 9.31 6.60
CA TYR A 281 -46.14 10.35 6.03
C TYR A 281 -47.62 9.98 6.07
N GLU A 282 -47.98 8.75 5.66
CA GLU A 282 -49.37 8.28 5.71
C GLU A 282 -49.91 8.12 7.14
N GLN A 283 -49.08 7.68 8.10
CA GLN A 283 -49.46 7.61 9.51
C GLN A 283 -49.71 9.00 10.10
N ARG A 284 -48.87 9.98 9.75
CA ARG A 284 -49.03 11.38 10.18
C ARG A 284 -50.25 12.02 9.55
N LYS A 285 -50.51 11.81 8.25
CA LYS A 285 -51.72 12.28 7.57
C LYS A 285 -53.01 11.74 8.19
N LYS A 286 -52.98 10.52 8.74
CA LYS A 286 -54.13 9.87 9.42
C LYS A 286 -54.30 10.32 10.87
N ARG A 287 -53.21 10.71 11.57
CA ARG A 287 -53.28 11.34 12.90
C ARG A 287 -53.54 12.83 12.72
N ASN A 288 -54.79 13.27 12.91
CA ASN A 288 -55.09 14.70 13.03
C ASN A 288 -54.13 15.37 14.03
N VAL A 289 -53.69 16.59 13.67
CA VAL A 289 -52.59 17.36 14.26
C VAL A 289 -52.88 17.80 15.71
N GLU A 290 -52.94 16.88 16.65
CA GLU A 290 -52.99 17.21 18.07
C GLU A 290 -52.05 16.29 18.87
N ALA A 291 -51.21 16.96 19.67
CA ALA A 291 -50.24 16.44 20.65
C ALA A 291 -48.91 15.90 20.08
N ASP A 292 -47.85 16.74 20.15
CA ASP A 292 -46.74 16.52 21.10
C ASP A 292 -45.49 17.33 20.68
N THR A 293 -45.40 18.56 21.19
CA THR A 293 -44.18 19.37 21.15
C THR A 293 -43.69 19.58 22.58
N TYR A 294 -42.90 18.64 23.07
CA TYR A 294 -41.98 18.89 24.17
C TYR A 294 -40.55 18.67 23.67
N TYR A 295 -39.76 19.75 23.73
CA TYR A 295 -38.31 19.87 23.55
C TYR A 295 -37.70 19.05 22.40
N THR A 296 -37.90 19.51 21.18
CA THR A 296 -37.16 19.05 20.00
C THR A 296 -36.05 20.06 19.68
N SER A 297 -34.84 19.59 19.41
CA SER A 297 -33.72 20.46 19.04
C SER A 297 -34.01 21.18 17.70
N LYS A 298 -33.36 22.33 17.45
CA LYS A 298 -33.55 23.11 16.20
C LYS A 298 -33.27 22.29 14.92
N GLN A 299 -32.40 21.27 14.99
CA GLN A 299 -32.15 20.36 13.87
C GLN A 299 -33.31 19.40 13.64
N GLU A 300 -33.90 18.85 14.70
CA GLU A 300 -35.03 17.93 14.60
C GLU A 300 -36.30 18.63 14.11
N GLU A 301 -36.48 19.92 14.42
CA GLU A 301 -37.60 20.71 13.90
C GLU A 301 -37.52 20.88 12.37
N ASN A 302 -36.33 21.15 11.84
CA ASN A 302 -36.14 21.25 10.38
C ASN A 302 -36.28 19.89 9.69
N ILE A 303 -35.85 18.80 10.34
CA ILE A 303 -36.10 17.43 9.86
C ILE A 303 -37.60 17.12 9.85
N ARG A 304 -38.34 17.56 10.87
CA ARG A 304 -39.81 17.43 10.90
C ARG A 304 -40.46 18.14 9.73
N VAL A 305 -40.06 19.38 9.42
CA VAL A 305 -40.60 20.15 8.28
C VAL A 305 -40.35 19.42 6.95
N LEU A 306 -39.16 18.87 6.74
CA LEU A 306 -38.86 18.06 5.54
C LEU A 306 -39.79 16.84 5.41
N LEU A 307 -40.13 16.21 6.54
CA LEU A 307 -41.01 15.03 6.58
C LEU A 307 -42.50 15.38 6.42
N GLU A 308 -42.88 16.65 6.50
CA GLU A 308 -44.26 17.11 6.31
C GLU A 308 -44.65 17.26 4.83
N SER A 309 -43.67 17.43 3.94
CA SER A 309 -43.90 17.57 2.51
C SER A 309 -43.42 16.35 1.74
N ARG A 310 -44.36 15.66 1.08
CA ARG A 310 -44.05 14.49 0.24
C ARG A 310 -43.08 14.81 -0.87
N GLU A 311 -43.26 15.96 -1.52
CA GLU A 311 -42.40 16.37 -2.62
C GLU A 311 -40.97 16.67 -2.13
N GLU A 312 -40.83 17.28 -0.95
CA GLU A 312 -39.53 17.66 -0.42
C GLU A 312 -38.71 16.45 0.04
N TYR A 313 -39.29 15.51 0.81
CA TYR A 313 -38.53 14.33 1.20
C TYR A 313 -38.23 13.42 0.00
N GLN A 314 -39.14 13.30 -0.97
CA GLN A 314 -38.88 12.49 -2.17
C GLN A 314 -37.75 13.07 -3.01
N LYS A 315 -37.72 14.41 -3.17
CA LYS A 315 -36.62 15.10 -3.82
C LYS A 315 -35.30 14.88 -3.06
N TYR A 316 -35.30 15.11 -1.75
CA TYR A 316 -34.13 14.89 -0.91
C TYR A 316 -33.59 13.46 -1.02
N LEU A 317 -34.45 12.44 -0.87
CA LEU A 317 -34.05 11.05 -1.02
C LEU A 317 -33.53 10.77 -2.44
N GLY A 318 -34.16 11.34 -3.47
CA GLY A 318 -33.67 11.27 -4.85
C GLY A 318 -32.23 11.77 -4.96
N ASP A 319 -31.97 12.98 -4.48
CA ASP A 319 -30.66 13.62 -4.53
C ASP A 319 -29.60 12.85 -3.72
N VAL A 320 -29.93 12.41 -2.49
CA VAL A 320 -29.03 11.59 -1.65
C VAL A 320 -28.62 10.31 -2.37
N PHE A 321 -29.60 9.55 -2.86
CA PHE A 321 -29.34 8.24 -3.46
C PHE A 321 -28.65 8.35 -4.82
N GLU A 322 -28.88 9.44 -5.56
CA GLU A 322 -28.12 9.73 -6.79
C GLU A 322 -26.64 10.00 -6.47
N MET A 323 -26.34 10.81 -5.45
CA MET A 323 -24.96 11.05 -5.03
C MET A 323 -24.27 9.76 -4.54
N ARG A 324 -24.97 8.93 -3.77
CA ARG A 324 -24.45 7.65 -3.27
C ARG A 324 -24.15 6.69 -4.41
N ARG A 325 -25.07 6.58 -5.39
CA ARG A 325 -24.86 5.80 -6.62
C ARG A 325 -23.64 6.30 -7.40
N LYS A 326 -23.57 7.61 -7.66
CA LYS A 326 -22.43 8.20 -8.34
C LYS A 326 -21.11 7.95 -7.61
N ARG A 327 -21.11 8.02 -6.27
CA ARG A 327 -19.91 7.72 -5.47
C ARG A 327 -19.47 6.25 -5.60
N LEU A 328 -20.41 5.32 -5.71
CA LEU A 328 -20.13 3.90 -5.99
C LEU A 328 -19.50 3.74 -7.39
N GLU A 329 -20.10 4.34 -8.42
CA GLU A 329 -19.61 4.31 -9.80
C GLU A 329 -18.22 4.95 -9.94
N ASP A 330 -18.01 6.12 -9.33
CA ASP A 330 -16.71 6.81 -9.32
C ASP A 330 -15.63 5.95 -8.63
N SER A 331 -16.01 5.23 -7.56
CA SER A 331 -15.10 4.32 -6.86
C SER A 331 -14.79 3.07 -7.68
N GLU A 332 -15.77 2.51 -8.38
CA GLU A 332 -15.57 1.39 -9.31
C GLU A 332 -14.56 1.77 -10.40
N LEU A 333 -14.81 2.90 -11.08
CA LEU A 333 -13.94 3.42 -12.13
C LEU A 333 -12.52 3.69 -11.63
N PHE A 334 -12.39 4.23 -10.42
CA PHE A 334 -11.09 4.44 -9.79
C PHE A 334 -10.31 3.13 -9.63
N HIS A 335 -10.95 2.08 -9.10
CA HIS A 335 -10.28 0.80 -8.89
C HIS A 335 -9.96 0.07 -10.19
N LEU A 336 -10.84 0.15 -11.20
CA LEU A 336 -10.57 -0.39 -12.54
C LEU A 336 -9.37 0.32 -13.19
N ALA A 337 -9.34 1.65 -13.17
CA ALA A 337 -8.24 2.43 -13.72
C ALA A 337 -6.92 2.19 -12.99
N ALA A 338 -6.96 2.05 -11.65
CA ALA A 338 -5.79 1.72 -10.86
C ALA A 338 -5.24 0.32 -11.19
N GLU A 339 -6.11 -0.66 -11.45
CA GLU A 339 -5.71 -2.00 -11.86
C GLU A 339 -5.06 -2.02 -13.23
N GLU A 340 -5.68 -1.38 -14.22
CA GLU A 340 -5.14 -1.26 -15.57
C GLU A 340 -3.78 -0.57 -15.57
N LYS A 341 -3.67 0.52 -14.81
CA LYS A 341 -2.41 1.24 -14.64
C LYS A 341 -1.32 0.35 -14.04
N LEU A 342 -1.63 -0.41 -12.99
CA LEU A 342 -0.68 -1.31 -12.34
C LEU A 342 -0.16 -2.38 -13.30
N LEU A 343 -1.06 -3.02 -14.06
CA LEU A 343 -0.68 -4.04 -15.06
C LEU A 343 0.19 -3.43 -16.18
N THR A 344 -0.17 -2.24 -16.64
CA THR A 344 0.55 -1.52 -17.69
C THR A 344 1.94 -1.10 -17.23
N GLU A 345 2.06 -0.53 -16.02
CA GLU A 345 3.33 -0.12 -15.45
C GLU A 345 4.27 -1.30 -15.22
N ARG A 346 3.76 -2.42 -14.67
CA ARG A 346 4.55 -3.65 -14.49
C ARG A 346 5.02 -4.24 -15.82
N SER A 347 4.14 -4.37 -16.81
CA SER A 347 4.51 -4.86 -18.15
C SER A 347 5.55 -3.97 -18.83
N ARG A 348 5.38 -2.65 -18.71
CA ARG A 348 6.34 -1.67 -19.23
C ARG A 348 7.69 -1.78 -18.52
N ALA A 349 7.70 -1.93 -17.20
CA ALA A 349 8.93 -2.06 -16.41
C ALA A 349 9.74 -3.30 -16.84
N MET A 350 9.09 -4.46 -16.98
CA MET A 350 9.74 -5.69 -17.48
C MET A 350 10.33 -5.49 -18.88
N SER A 351 9.57 -4.84 -19.78
CA SER A 351 10.02 -4.57 -21.15
C SER A 351 11.22 -3.62 -21.20
N GLU A 352 11.21 -2.57 -20.36
CA GLU A 352 12.25 -1.54 -20.37
C GLU A 352 13.55 -2.03 -19.72
N GLU A 353 13.44 -2.79 -18.63
CA GLU A 353 14.58 -3.48 -18.03
C GLU A 353 15.27 -4.39 -19.05
N GLU A 354 14.47 -5.14 -19.82
CA GLU A 354 15.00 -6.06 -20.82
C GLU A 354 15.63 -5.34 -22.00
N ARG A 355 15.01 -4.27 -22.51
CA ARG A 355 15.60 -3.42 -23.55
C ARG A 355 16.94 -2.83 -23.11
N THR A 356 17.02 -2.41 -21.85
CA THR A 356 18.25 -1.84 -21.29
C THR A 356 19.34 -2.90 -21.20
N ARG A 357 19.03 -4.09 -20.68
CA ARG A 357 19.96 -5.24 -20.64
C ARG A 357 20.47 -5.57 -22.02
N HIS A 358 19.57 -5.76 -22.99
CA HIS A 358 19.90 -6.12 -24.36
C HIS A 358 20.87 -5.14 -25.01
N ARG A 359 20.59 -3.84 -24.89
CA ARG A 359 21.47 -2.78 -25.43
C ARG A 359 22.86 -2.83 -24.81
N SER A 360 22.95 -2.95 -23.49
CA SER A 360 24.24 -3.09 -22.80
C SER A 360 25.00 -4.32 -23.29
N ARG A 361 24.30 -5.44 -23.48
CA ARG A 361 24.91 -6.70 -23.92
C ARG A 361 25.46 -6.64 -25.35
N ILE A 362 24.73 -6.00 -26.28
CA ILE A 362 25.24 -5.75 -27.64
C ILE A 362 26.55 -4.95 -27.60
N ILE A 363 26.59 -3.89 -26.79
CA ILE A 363 27.77 -3.02 -26.66
C ILE A 363 28.95 -3.80 -26.08
N GLU A 364 28.71 -4.66 -25.08
CA GLU A 364 29.74 -5.55 -24.52
C GLU A 364 30.32 -6.50 -25.56
N ILE A 365 29.46 -7.16 -26.35
CA ILE A 365 29.89 -8.08 -27.41
C ILE A 365 30.74 -7.33 -28.43
N ASP A 366 30.28 -6.18 -28.93
CA ASP A 366 31.03 -5.40 -29.91
C ASP A 366 32.39 -4.92 -29.36
N THR A 367 32.40 -4.40 -28.13
CA THR A 367 33.62 -3.93 -27.47
C THR A 367 34.64 -5.06 -27.29
N TYR A 368 34.18 -6.24 -26.87
CA TYR A 368 35.03 -7.41 -26.72
C TYR A 368 35.64 -7.85 -28.05
N ILE A 369 34.83 -7.97 -29.11
CA ILE A 369 35.30 -8.37 -30.44
C ILE A 369 36.28 -7.34 -31.02
N GLN A 370 36.02 -6.04 -30.86
CA GLN A 370 36.95 -4.99 -31.27
C GLN A 370 38.29 -5.09 -30.52
N SER A 371 38.26 -5.39 -29.22
CA SER A 371 39.49 -5.55 -28.43
C SER A 371 40.34 -6.73 -28.92
N ILE A 372 39.71 -7.85 -29.29
CA ILE A 372 40.38 -9.00 -29.89
C ILE A 372 40.97 -8.63 -31.25
N LYS A 373 40.19 -8.00 -32.12
CA LYS A 373 40.65 -7.60 -33.47
C LYS A 373 41.87 -6.68 -33.39
N LYS A 374 41.91 -5.78 -32.40
CA LYS A 374 43.08 -4.93 -32.08
C LYS A 374 44.30 -5.73 -31.61
N ARG A 375 44.10 -6.86 -30.90
CA ARG A 375 45.21 -7.75 -30.50
C ARG A 375 45.78 -8.59 -31.65
N LEU A 376 44.99 -8.79 -32.71
CA LEU A 376 45.39 -9.58 -33.89
C LEU A 376 46.12 -8.75 -34.96
N THR A 377 45.95 -7.42 -34.91
CA THR A 377 46.68 -6.47 -35.76
C THR A 377 48.09 -6.30 -35.21
#